data_AF-A0A3S3U329-F1
#
_entry.id   AF-A0A3S3U329-F1
#
_cell.length_a   1.000
_cell.length_b   1.000
_cell.length_c   1.000
_cell.angle_alpha   90.00
_cell.angle_beta   90.00
_cell.angle_gamma   90.00
#
_symmetry.space_group_name_H-M   'P 1'
#
loop_
_entity.id
_entity.type
_entity.pdbx_description
1 polymer ?
#
loop_
_entity_poly.entity_id
_entity_poly.type
_entity_poly.pdbx_seq_one_letter_code
_entity_poly.pdbx_strand_id
1 'polypeptide(L)'
;MYTILIIIAIIILLPLIIALFVSKEYSVEAKIIINKPKHEVYDYLKIVVNQEVYNKWVKTDPDIKKTLTGIDGTIGFIYAWDGKKAGAGEQEITGLTDGERITS
;
A
#
# COMPACT_ATOMS: atom_id res chain seq x y z
N MET A 1 50.07 13.23 -4.99
CA MET A 1 48.93 14.05 -5.48
C MET A 1 47.81 13.16 -6.05
N TYR A 2 48.09 12.31 -7.05
CA TYR A 2 47.06 11.48 -7.70
C TYR A 2 46.39 10.44 -6.80
N THR A 3 47.10 9.89 -5.81
CA THR A 3 46.55 8.89 -4.87
C THR A 3 45.30 9.38 -4.14
N ILE A 4 45.30 10.65 -3.70
CA ILE A 4 44.15 11.25 -2.98
C ILE A 4 42.95 11.43 -3.94
N LEU A 5 43.19 11.85 -5.17
CA LEU A 5 42.15 12.00 -6.19
C LEU A 5 41.51 10.65 -6.56
N ILE A 6 42.32 9.59 -6.67
CA ILE A 6 41.83 8.22 -6.94
C ILE A 6 40.97 7.72 -5.79
N ILE A 7 41.41 7.93 -4.54
CA ILE A 7 40.63 7.52 -3.36
C ILE A 7 39.28 8.23 -3.33
N ILE A 8 39.25 9.55 -3.57
CA ILE A 8 38.01 10.32 -3.64
C ILE A 8 37.11 9.82 -4.77
N ALA A 9 37.68 9.54 -5.95
CA ALA A 9 36.93 9.01 -7.08
C ALA A 9 36.29 7.65 -6.75
N ILE A 10 37.01 6.75 -6.08
CA ILE A 10 36.48 5.45 -5.66
C ILE A 10 35.35 5.62 -4.64
N ILE A 11 35.51 6.49 -3.63
CA ILE A 11 34.49 6.73 -2.61
C ILE A 11 33.17 7.23 -3.21
N ILE A 12 33.22 7.99 -4.32
CA ILE A 12 32.03 8.50 -4.99
C ILE A 12 31.49 7.51 -6.03
N LEU A 13 32.35 6.97 -6.89
CA LEU A 13 31.92 6.11 -8.00
C LEU A 13 31.43 4.74 -7.53
N LEU A 14 32.04 4.17 -6.49
CA LEU A 14 31.68 2.85 -6.01
C LEU A 14 30.21 2.75 -5.53
N PRO A 15 29.69 3.63 -4.65
CA PRO A 15 28.28 3.57 -4.26
C PRO A 15 27.32 3.86 -5.41
N LEU A 16 27.70 4.72 -6.37
CA LEU A 16 26.88 4.98 -7.57
C LEU A 16 26.76 3.74 -8.45
N ILE A 17 27.86 3.01 -8.66
CA ILE A 17 27.84 1.76 -9.43
C ILE A 17 27.00 0.73 -8.69
N ILE A 18 27.15 0.58 -7.37
CA ILE A 18 26.34 -0.37 -6.58
C ILE A 18 24.85 -0.03 -6.67
N ALA A 19 24.48 1.26 -6.59
CA ALA A 19 23.08 1.71 -6.65
C ALA A 19 22.38 1.36 -7.98
N LEU A 20 23.13 1.16 -9.08
CA LEU A 20 22.56 0.73 -10.36
C LEU A 20 22.02 -0.71 -10.32
N PHE A 21 22.51 -1.55 -9.40
CA PHE A 21 22.16 -2.95 -9.28
C PHE A 21 21.25 -3.26 -8.08
N VAL A 22 20.96 -2.27 -7.23
CA VAL A 22 20.05 -2.43 -6.09
C VAL A 22 18.60 -2.45 -6.59
N SER A 23 17.83 -3.45 -6.17
CA SER A 23 16.40 -3.51 -6.45
C SER A 23 15.70 -2.29 -5.85
N LYS A 24 14.87 -1.63 -6.66
CA LYS A 24 14.03 -0.51 -6.21
C LYS A 24 12.75 -0.99 -5.52
N GLU A 25 12.46 -2.29 -5.63
CA GLU A 25 11.26 -2.89 -5.07
C GLU A 25 11.53 -3.39 -3.65
N TYR A 26 10.61 -3.07 -2.75
CA TYR A 26 10.58 -3.61 -1.41
C TYR A 26 9.13 -4.01 -1.08
N SER A 27 8.98 -5.05 -0.26
CA SER A 27 7.66 -5.52 0.19
C SER A 27 7.57 -5.38 1.69
N VAL A 28 6.41 -4.96 2.17
CA VAL A 28 6.10 -4.83 3.59
C VAL A 28 4.95 -5.76 3.90
N GLU A 29 5.11 -6.61 4.92
CA GLU A 29 4.08 -7.53 5.40
C GLU A 29 3.80 -7.27 6.87
N ALA A 30 2.52 -7.28 7.25
CA ALA A 30 2.07 -7.21 8.62
C ALA A 30 1.07 -8.33 8.90
N LYS A 31 1.20 -8.97 10.06
CA LYS A 31 0.32 -10.05 10.50
C LYS A 31 -0.28 -9.75 11.85
N ILE A 32 -1.59 -9.95 11.96
CA ILE A 32 -2.36 -9.89 13.21
C ILE A 32 -3.22 -11.13 13.33
N ILE A 33 -3.53 -11.54 14.57
CA ILE A 33 -4.45 -12.65 14.84
C ILE A 33 -5.79 -12.05 15.28
N ILE A 34 -6.86 -12.40 14.57
CA ILE A 34 -8.23 -12.00 14.91
C ILE A 34 -8.96 -13.24 15.41
N ASN A 35 -9.47 -13.20 16.65
CA ASN A 35 -10.19 -14.31 17.25
C ASN A 35 -11.65 -14.37 16.78
N LYS A 36 -11.86 -14.59 15.49
CA LYS A 36 -13.15 -14.69 14.81
C LYS A 36 -13.12 -15.73 13.69
N PRO A 37 -14.26 -16.30 13.26
CA PRO A 37 -14.33 -17.19 12.11
C PRO A 37 -13.75 -16.55 10.85
N LYS A 38 -13.00 -17.32 10.05
CA LYS A 38 -12.33 -16.86 8.82
C LYS A 38 -13.29 -16.16 7.85
N HIS A 39 -14.46 -16.75 7.63
CA HIS A 39 -15.48 -16.18 6.73
C HIS A 39 -16.06 -14.86 7.25
N GLU A 40 -16.29 -14.71 8.56
CA GLU A 40 -16.77 -13.45 9.15
C GLU A 40 -15.77 -12.32 8.92
N VAL A 41 -14.47 -12.62 9.11
CA VAL A 41 -13.39 -11.65 8.85
C VAL A 41 -13.28 -11.34 7.35
N TYR A 42 -13.32 -12.36 6.50
CA TYR A 42 -13.25 -12.18 5.05
C TYR A 42 -14.39 -11.32 4.51
N ASP A 43 -15.64 -11.62 4.89
CA ASP A 43 -16.80 -10.87 4.43
C ASP A 43 -16.79 -9.42 4.93
N TYR A 44 -16.25 -9.18 6.13
CA TYR A 44 -16.04 -7.83 6.63
C TYR A 44 -14.97 -7.07 5.84
N LEU A 45 -13.83 -7.71 5.55
CA LEU A 45 -12.71 -7.08 4.82
C LEU A 45 -12.99 -6.87 3.34
N LYS A 46 -13.81 -7.73 2.72
CA LYS A 46 -14.20 -7.65 1.32
C LYS A 46 -14.95 -6.35 1.01
N ILE A 47 -15.70 -5.84 1.98
CA ILE A 47 -16.37 -4.54 1.91
C ILE A 47 -15.34 -3.45 2.24
N VAL A 48 -14.80 -2.81 1.20
CA VAL A 48 -13.68 -1.86 1.33
C VAL A 48 -14.09 -0.61 2.11
N VAL A 49 -15.36 -0.21 2.06
CA VAL A 49 -15.87 0.91 2.87
C VAL A 49 -15.73 0.65 4.39
N ASN A 50 -15.66 -0.60 4.84
CA ASN A 50 -15.42 -0.90 6.25
C ASN A 50 -14.05 -0.42 6.74
N GLN A 51 -13.10 -0.16 5.83
CA GLN A 51 -11.81 0.43 6.19
C GLN A 51 -11.96 1.75 6.95
N GLU A 52 -13.03 2.51 6.72
CA GLU A 52 -13.26 3.76 7.46
C GLU A 52 -13.35 3.57 8.98
N VAL A 53 -13.74 2.37 9.42
CA VAL A 53 -13.90 2.03 10.84
C VAL A 53 -12.55 1.81 11.52
N TYR A 54 -11.54 1.28 10.82
CA TYR A 54 -10.27 0.86 11.44
C TYR A 54 -9.02 1.51 10.84
N ASN A 55 -9.10 2.03 9.61
CA ASN A 55 -8.00 2.67 8.91
C ASN A 55 -7.75 4.07 9.48
N LYS A 56 -6.64 4.22 10.20
CA LYS A 56 -6.25 5.49 10.84
C LYS A 56 -6.00 6.61 9.81
N TRP A 57 -5.54 6.28 8.60
CA TRP A 57 -5.25 7.27 7.57
C TRP A 57 -6.52 7.98 7.11
N VAL A 58 -7.59 7.22 6.87
CA VAL A 58 -8.90 7.76 6.51
C VAL A 58 -9.45 8.68 7.62
N LYS A 59 -9.20 8.34 8.88
CA LYS A 59 -9.63 9.16 10.04
C LYS A 59 -8.78 10.40 10.27
N THR A 60 -7.60 10.49 9.66
CA THR A 60 -6.66 11.61 9.88
C THR A 60 -7.07 12.87 9.12
N ASP A 61 -7.87 12.73 8.06
CA ASP A 61 -8.31 13.82 7.20
C ASP A 61 -9.84 13.95 7.19
N PRO A 62 -10.42 14.84 8.00
CA PRO A 62 -11.88 14.97 8.12
C PRO A 62 -12.54 15.52 6.85
N ASP A 63 -11.78 16.23 5.99
CA ASP A 63 -12.28 16.86 4.76
C ASP A 63 -11.98 16.01 3.52
N ILE A 64 -11.60 14.74 3.69
CA ILE A 64 -11.26 13.83 2.61
C ILE A 64 -12.47 13.62 1.68
N LYS A 65 -12.26 13.83 0.37
CA LYS A 65 -13.26 13.51 -0.65
C LYS A 65 -13.08 12.07 -1.06
N LYS A 66 -14.17 11.31 -1.06
CA LYS A 66 -14.17 9.89 -1.44
C LYS A 66 -15.07 9.69 -2.65
N THR A 67 -14.66 8.82 -3.55
CA THR A 67 -15.47 8.44 -4.71
C THR A 67 -15.51 6.92 -4.78
N LEU A 68 -16.72 6.38 -4.79
CA LEU A 68 -16.97 4.94 -4.86
C LEU A 68 -17.53 4.64 -6.25
N THR A 69 -16.90 3.71 -6.96
CA THR A 69 -17.33 3.28 -8.29
C THR A 69 -17.56 1.77 -8.30
N GLY A 70 -18.73 1.34 -8.79
CA GLY A 70 -19.11 -0.07 -8.82
C GLY A 70 -19.85 -0.54 -7.57
N ILE A 71 -19.85 -1.86 -7.34
CA ILE A 71 -20.53 -2.51 -6.22
C ILE A 71 -19.48 -3.00 -5.22
N ASP A 72 -19.49 -2.49 -3.99
CA ASP A 72 -18.50 -2.85 -2.97
C ASP A 72 -18.51 -4.37 -2.70
N GLY A 73 -17.32 -4.91 -2.49
CA GLY A 73 -17.09 -6.34 -2.33
C GLY A 73 -17.17 -7.17 -3.61
N THR A 74 -17.14 -6.54 -4.78
CA THR A 74 -17.03 -7.22 -6.08
C THR A 74 -15.80 -6.78 -6.85
N ILE A 75 -15.32 -7.63 -7.77
CA ILE A 75 -14.18 -7.31 -8.65
C ILE A 75 -14.53 -6.09 -9.50
N GLY A 76 -13.62 -5.13 -9.58
CA GLY A 76 -13.80 -3.84 -10.27
C GLY A 76 -14.43 -2.74 -9.39
N PHE A 77 -14.71 -3.01 -8.11
CA PHE A 77 -15.03 -1.93 -7.18
C PHE A 77 -13.82 -1.05 -6.94
N ILE A 78 -14.01 0.28 -7.03
CA ILE A 78 -12.96 1.27 -6.82
C ILE A 78 -13.35 2.19 -5.67
N TYR A 79 -12.46 2.31 -4.68
CA TYR A 79 -12.50 3.29 -3.60
C TYR A 79 -11.38 4.31 -3.84
N ALA A 80 -11.73 5.51 -4.31
CA ALA A 80 -10.79 6.60 -4.53
C ALA A 80 -10.92 7.65 -3.42
N TRP A 81 -9.80 8.28 -3.05
CA TRP A 81 -9.76 9.37 -2.09
C TRP A 81 -8.86 10.53 -2.55
N ASP A 82 -9.24 11.74 -2.17
CA ASP A 82 -8.48 12.96 -2.35
C ASP A 82 -8.54 13.79 -1.06
N GLY A 83 -7.41 13.85 -0.37
CA GLY A 83 -7.26 14.53 0.92
C GLY A 83 -5.95 15.31 1.02
N LYS A 84 -5.96 16.38 1.82
CA LYS A 84 -4.78 17.20 2.07
C LYS A 84 -3.76 16.52 2.99
N LYS A 85 -4.24 15.73 3.96
CA LYS A 85 -3.41 15.02 4.95
C LYS A 85 -3.25 13.55 4.59
N ALA A 86 -4.30 12.94 4.04
CA ALA A 86 -4.29 11.54 3.63
C ALA A 86 -3.67 11.32 2.23
N GLY A 87 -3.34 12.40 1.51
CA GLY A 87 -2.92 12.33 0.11
C GLY A 87 -4.08 11.95 -0.81
N ALA A 88 -3.75 11.65 -2.06
CA ALA A 88 -4.69 11.14 -3.05
C ALA A 88 -4.27 9.75 -3.52
N GLY A 89 -5.26 8.89 -3.78
CA GLY A 89 -5.02 7.52 -4.23
C GLY A 89 -6.34 6.79 -4.49
N GLU A 90 -6.22 5.57 -4.98
CA GLU A 90 -7.36 4.68 -5.19
C GLU A 90 -6.99 3.24 -4.85
N GLN A 91 -8.00 2.46 -4.48
CA GLN A 91 -7.93 1.04 -4.26
C GLN A 91 -9.00 0.36 -5.11
N GLU A 92 -8.59 -0.57 -5.98
CA GLU A 92 -9.49 -1.37 -6.80
C GLU A 92 -9.51 -2.81 -6.31
N ILE A 93 -10.65 -3.50 -6.29
CA ILE A 93 -10.67 -4.95 -6.06
C ILE A 93 -10.38 -5.66 -7.38
N THR A 94 -9.19 -6.25 -7.51
CA THR A 94 -8.76 -6.96 -8.74
C THR A 94 -8.98 -8.47 -8.67
N GLY A 95 -9.22 -9.02 -7.47
CA GLY A 95 -9.46 -10.46 -7.31
C GLY A 95 -9.99 -10.86 -5.94
N LEU A 96 -10.83 -11.89 -5.92
CA LEU A 96 -11.45 -12.44 -4.73
C LEU A 96 -11.31 -13.97 -4.73
N THR A 97 -10.67 -14.51 -3.70
CA THR A 97 -10.64 -15.95 -3.40
C THR A 97 -11.44 -16.17 -2.13
N ASP A 98 -12.61 -16.80 -2.27
CA ASP A 98 -13.63 -16.83 -1.24
C ASP A 98 -13.11 -17.36 0.10
N GLY A 99 -13.35 -16.59 1.17
CA GLY A 99 -12.87 -16.89 2.51
C GLY A 99 -11.34 -16.85 2.67
N GLU A 100 -10.54 -16.53 1.66
CA GLU A 100 -9.08 -16.68 1.69
C GLU A 100 -8.31 -15.39 1.44
N ARG A 101 -8.57 -14.71 0.32
CA ARG A 101 -7.73 -13.61 -0.15
C ARG A 101 -8.55 -12.57 -0.89
N ILE A 102 -8.26 -11.30 -0.60
CA ILE A 102 -8.70 -10.14 -1.37
C ILE A 102 -7.44 -9.56 -2.02
N THR A 103 -7.52 -9.30 -3.32
CA THR A 103 -6.45 -8.66 -4.09
C THR A 103 -6.90 -7.26 -4.45
N SER A 104 -6.06 -6.29 -4.12
CA SER A 104 -6.27 -4.88 -4.46
C SER A 104 -5.04 -4.29 -5.10
#